data_AF-A0A316PYD3-F1
#
_entry.id   AF-A0A316PYD3-F1
#
_cell.length_a   1.000
_cell.length_b   1.000
_cell.length_c   1.000
_cell.angle_alpha   90.00
_cell.angle_beta   90.00
_cell.angle_gamma   90.00
#
_symmetry.space_group_name_H-M   'P 1'
#
loop_
_entity.id
_entity.type
_entity.pdbx_description
1 polymer ?
#
loop_
_entity_poly.entity_id
_entity_poly.type
_entity_poly.pdbx_seq_one_letter_code
_entity_poly.pdbx_strand_id
1 'polypeptide(L)'
;MANLSNVRKTLTNLAQPQQLRELNRQLEWIWNQLLGGLPDKAFSESGIKKIVRTVEEVTAQHIQSEKVETNVLKAALAEMMVAEIGVAIIDFSQIKDLNAELANIVRAEIDTAEINGAHIKNASIDSAKIALGSITTALIKNGAIGTAQIADGSITEGKIVSLNADVIKTGTLSVERLLLKGANGLFHAINATDSGLTIEQLSEEQYQNAISGTVIVARSITADKLAAKTITANEIHAGAITTDELAANSVTASKIKAGSITTNHIEANFGNTLDLSSNNSIKLIVGDEVEKVTDDFANIVTRIDGDLESLQGQIDGSITTWFYEVAPTNNNPPANQWTTADDKNIHLGDLYYDTVTGYCYRWQVVNNVYSWQRITDTDVTKALADAAKAQDTADTKRRVFLLQPQPPYDEGDIWMQGANGDILTCQAAKITGQNYASSDWVKGSKYTDDTLASSVLTKANANAEAIVAVNTQITQTKNDITTLVQRTTSVEQRVTTSESKIEQKADSITLSVVEQKADSAMNAVESARIYDSAEPPEEAPEAGKLWLDRGVTPPVMRRWRGADVPTGRD
;
A
#
# COMPACT_ATOMS: atom_id res chain seq x y z
N MET A 1 -183.29 -39.26 -90.21
CA MET A 1 -183.44 -38.39 -89.01
C MET A 1 -182.36 -38.61 -87.96
N ALA A 2 -181.83 -39.84 -87.89
CA ALA A 2 -180.65 -40.22 -87.13
C ALA A 2 -179.40 -39.32 -87.35
N ASN A 3 -179.18 -38.72 -88.53
CA ASN A 3 -178.03 -37.81 -88.73
C ASN A 3 -178.25 -36.38 -88.22
N LEU A 4 -179.49 -35.86 -88.24
CA LEU A 4 -179.82 -34.59 -87.57
C LEU A 4 -180.01 -34.76 -86.05
N SER A 5 -180.30 -35.98 -85.59
CA SER A 5 -180.30 -36.34 -84.17
C SER A 5 -178.89 -36.40 -83.56
N ASN A 6 -177.87 -36.77 -84.36
CA ASN A 6 -176.47 -36.73 -83.94
C ASN A 6 -175.89 -35.31 -83.96
N VAL A 7 -176.33 -34.45 -84.88
CA VAL A 7 -175.99 -33.02 -84.85
C VAL A 7 -176.70 -32.30 -83.68
N ARG A 8 -177.97 -32.66 -83.38
CA ARG A 8 -178.75 -32.06 -82.27
C ARG A 8 -178.29 -32.48 -80.86
N LYS A 9 -177.65 -33.63 -80.64
CA LYS A 9 -177.07 -33.93 -79.31
C LYS A 9 -175.67 -33.36 -79.11
N THR A 10 -174.85 -33.30 -80.16
CA THR A 10 -173.45 -32.82 -80.04
C THR A 10 -173.37 -31.29 -79.93
N LEU A 11 -174.31 -30.56 -80.54
CA LEU A 11 -174.45 -29.08 -80.42
C LEU A 11 -175.31 -28.64 -79.21
N THR A 12 -175.50 -29.54 -78.24
CA THR A 12 -175.91 -29.18 -76.87
C THR A 12 -174.66 -28.99 -75.99
N ASN A 13 -173.99 -27.85 -76.16
CA ASN A 13 -173.56 -26.99 -75.05
C ASN A 13 -173.68 -27.61 -73.63
N LEU A 14 -172.67 -27.94 -72.83
CA LEU A 14 -171.25 -27.56 -72.75
C LEU A 14 -170.87 -26.07 -72.87
N ALA A 15 -171.82 -25.19 -73.16
CA ALA A 15 -171.71 -23.78 -72.84
C ALA A 15 -172.33 -23.57 -71.45
N GLN A 16 -171.66 -22.80 -70.59
CA GLN A 16 -172.31 -22.28 -69.39
C GLN A 16 -173.57 -21.44 -69.78
N PRO A 17 -174.57 -21.33 -68.90
CA PRO A 17 -176.00 -21.07 -69.22
C PRO A 17 -176.41 -19.74 -69.90
N GLN A 18 -175.46 -18.87 -70.27
CA GLN A 18 -175.78 -17.57 -70.91
C GLN A 18 -175.69 -17.60 -72.44
N GLN A 19 -174.68 -18.23 -73.03
CA GLN A 19 -174.55 -18.34 -74.49
C GLN A 19 -175.62 -19.26 -75.10
N LEU A 20 -176.08 -20.25 -74.33
CA LEU A 20 -177.21 -21.12 -74.63
C LEU A 20 -178.52 -20.35 -74.84
N ARG A 21 -178.75 -19.26 -74.10
CA ARG A 21 -179.99 -18.46 -74.22
C ARG A 21 -180.03 -17.69 -75.53
N GLU A 22 -178.90 -17.16 -75.97
CA GLU A 22 -178.82 -16.41 -77.22
C GLU A 22 -178.94 -17.34 -78.44
N LEU A 23 -178.33 -18.53 -78.36
CA LEU A 23 -178.45 -19.56 -79.39
C LEU A 23 -179.88 -20.14 -79.47
N ASN A 24 -180.55 -20.37 -78.33
CA ASN A 24 -181.95 -20.80 -78.31
C ASN A 24 -182.89 -19.72 -78.87
N ARG A 25 -182.59 -18.44 -78.62
CA ARG A 25 -183.37 -17.32 -79.16
C ARG A 25 -183.24 -17.25 -80.69
N GLN A 26 -182.06 -17.50 -81.24
CA GLN A 26 -181.83 -17.55 -82.69
C GLN A 26 -182.45 -18.80 -83.33
N LEU A 27 -182.38 -19.95 -82.66
CA LEU A 27 -183.00 -21.20 -83.10
C LEU A 27 -184.54 -21.14 -83.05
N GLU A 28 -185.13 -20.54 -82.00
CA GLU A 28 -186.57 -20.28 -81.93
C GLU A 28 -187.03 -19.32 -83.03
N TRP A 29 -186.22 -18.31 -83.35
CA TRP A 29 -186.53 -17.38 -84.44
C TRP A 29 -186.57 -18.09 -85.80
N ILE A 30 -185.59 -18.96 -86.07
CA ILE A 30 -185.55 -19.78 -87.30
C ILE A 30 -186.70 -20.81 -87.32
N TRP A 31 -186.97 -21.46 -86.17
CA TRP A 31 -188.05 -22.42 -86.01
C TRP A 31 -189.43 -21.82 -86.30
N ASN A 32 -189.67 -20.60 -85.80
CA ASN A 32 -190.92 -19.87 -86.03
C ASN A 32 -191.06 -19.32 -87.45
N GLN A 33 -189.97 -19.05 -88.17
CA GLN A 33 -190.03 -18.61 -89.58
C GLN A 33 -190.22 -19.77 -90.57
N LEU A 34 -189.73 -20.98 -90.26
CA LEU A 34 -189.74 -22.09 -91.21
C LEU A 34 -190.92 -23.06 -91.05
N LEU A 35 -191.43 -23.33 -89.84
CA LEU A 35 -192.46 -24.36 -89.65
C LEU A 35 -193.39 -24.12 -88.42
N GLY A 36 -193.62 -22.86 -88.04
CA GLY A 36 -194.62 -22.45 -87.03
C GLY A 36 -196.00 -22.20 -87.62
N GLY A 37 -196.44 -23.07 -88.51
CA GLY A 37 -197.70 -22.91 -89.22
C GLY A 37 -198.03 -24.14 -90.03
N LEU A 38 -198.82 -25.01 -89.42
CA LEU A 38 -199.85 -25.83 -90.06
C LEU A 38 -199.54 -27.30 -90.35
N PRO A 39 -200.60 -28.12 -90.29
CA PRO A 39 -200.55 -29.51 -89.87
C PRO A 39 -200.51 -30.49 -91.06
N ASP A 40 -199.90 -31.64 -90.79
CA ASP A 40 -200.27 -33.00 -91.20
C ASP A 40 -200.54 -33.42 -92.66
N LYS A 41 -200.28 -32.63 -93.71
CA LYS A 41 -200.25 -33.20 -95.09
C LYS A 41 -199.21 -32.56 -96.02
N ALA A 42 -198.09 -33.25 -96.30
CA ALA A 42 -197.53 -33.47 -97.65
C ALA A 42 -196.07 -33.99 -97.64
N PHE A 43 -195.89 -35.25 -98.03
CA PHE A 43 -194.62 -35.89 -98.41
C PHE A 43 -194.32 -35.69 -99.91
N SER A 44 -193.09 -35.32 -100.31
CA SER A 44 -192.54 -35.67 -101.64
C SER A 44 -191.00 -35.76 -101.67
N GLU A 45 -190.48 -36.72 -102.43
CA GLU A 45 -189.06 -37.14 -102.52
C GLU A 45 -188.12 -36.05 -103.09
N SER A 46 -188.66 -35.09 -103.83
CA SER A 46 -187.92 -33.96 -104.41
C SER A 46 -187.47 -32.93 -103.35
N GLY A 47 -188.24 -32.78 -102.28
CA GLY A 47 -187.90 -31.87 -101.17
C GLY A 47 -186.70 -32.35 -100.35
N ILE A 48 -186.52 -33.68 -100.25
CA ILE A 48 -185.45 -34.28 -99.44
C ILE A 48 -184.08 -34.13 -100.11
N LYS A 49 -183.99 -34.21 -101.45
CA LYS A 49 -182.71 -34.08 -102.18
C LYS A 49 -182.13 -32.66 -102.19
N LYS A 50 -182.98 -31.63 -102.14
CA LYS A 50 -182.52 -30.23 -102.11
C LYS A 50 -181.91 -29.84 -100.75
N ILE A 51 -182.43 -30.45 -99.68
CA ILE A 51 -181.95 -30.21 -98.31
C ILE A 51 -180.58 -30.86 -98.07
N VAL A 52 -180.31 -32.03 -98.66
CA VAL A 52 -179.02 -32.74 -98.46
C VAL A 52 -177.85 -32.00 -99.12
N ARG A 53 -178.03 -31.45 -100.32
CA ARG A 53 -176.96 -30.77 -101.06
C ARG A 53 -176.50 -29.47 -100.39
N THR A 54 -177.42 -28.70 -99.81
CA THR A 54 -177.09 -27.46 -99.09
C THR A 54 -176.35 -27.73 -97.77
N VAL A 55 -176.55 -28.89 -97.17
CA VAL A 55 -175.85 -29.30 -95.94
C VAL A 55 -174.41 -29.75 -96.24
N GLU A 56 -174.15 -30.36 -97.39
CA GLU A 56 -172.79 -30.78 -97.78
C GLU A 56 -171.87 -29.58 -98.13
N GLU A 57 -172.40 -28.51 -98.74
CA GLU A 57 -171.60 -27.32 -99.11
C GLU A 57 -171.21 -26.45 -97.89
N VAL A 58 -172.05 -26.37 -96.84
CA VAL A 58 -171.76 -25.57 -95.64
C VAL A 58 -170.73 -26.25 -94.72
N THR A 59 -170.67 -27.59 -94.74
CA THR A 59 -169.77 -28.35 -93.84
C THR A 59 -168.30 -28.31 -94.31
N ALA A 60 -168.05 -28.13 -95.61
CA ALA A 60 -166.70 -28.06 -96.17
C ALA A 60 -165.98 -26.71 -95.91
N GLN A 61 -166.70 -25.59 -95.78
CA GLN A 61 -166.08 -24.27 -95.58
C GLN A 61 -165.62 -24.00 -94.14
N HIS A 62 -166.21 -24.65 -93.14
CA HIS A 62 -165.93 -24.33 -91.73
C HIS A 62 -164.63 -24.97 -91.18
N ILE A 63 -164.17 -26.08 -91.76
CA ILE A 63 -162.96 -26.79 -91.30
C ILE A 63 -161.66 -26.08 -91.75
N GLN A 64 -161.73 -25.21 -92.77
CA GLN A 64 -160.55 -24.50 -93.29
C GLN A 64 -160.17 -23.24 -92.48
N SER A 65 -161.10 -22.64 -91.70
CA SER A 65 -160.87 -21.33 -91.06
C SER A 65 -160.22 -21.39 -89.67
N GLU A 66 -160.47 -22.39 -88.83
CA GLU A 66 -159.99 -22.37 -87.43
C GLU A 66 -158.54 -22.88 -87.27
N LYS A 67 -158.05 -23.65 -88.25
CA LYS A 67 -156.64 -24.08 -88.34
C LYS A 67 -155.66 -22.91 -88.58
N VAL A 68 -156.18 -21.74 -88.95
CA VAL A 68 -155.40 -20.52 -89.22
C VAL A 68 -155.09 -19.74 -87.92
N GLU A 69 -155.95 -19.77 -86.90
CA GLU A 69 -155.71 -19.02 -85.64
C GLU A 69 -154.66 -19.67 -84.71
N THR A 70 -154.51 -20.99 -84.73
CA THR A 70 -153.52 -21.70 -83.90
C THR A 70 -152.07 -21.55 -84.39
N ASN A 71 -151.85 -21.24 -85.67
CA ASN A 71 -150.51 -20.98 -86.21
C ASN A 71 -150.02 -19.56 -85.91
N VAL A 72 -150.92 -18.57 -85.85
CA VAL A 72 -150.59 -17.18 -85.48
C VAL A 72 -150.18 -17.09 -84.01
N LEU A 73 -150.83 -17.84 -83.11
CA LEU A 73 -150.43 -17.93 -81.70
C LEU A 73 -149.09 -18.66 -81.48
N LYS A 74 -148.74 -19.65 -82.31
CA LYS A 74 -147.40 -20.29 -82.26
C LYS A 74 -146.29 -19.39 -82.81
N ALA A 75 -146.57 -18.55 -83.80
CA ALA A 75 -145.62 -17.57 -84.32
C ALA A 75 -145.34 -16.44 -83.30
N ALA A 76 -146.39 -15.95 -82.61
CA ALA A 76 -146.24 -14.93 -81.56
C ALA A 76 -145.41 -15.42 -80.36
N LEU A 77 -145.49 -16.71 -80.00
CA LEU A 77 -144.67 -17.30 -78.93
C LEU A 77 -143.20 -17.50 -79.35
N ALA A 78 -142.92 -17.70 -80.64
CA ALA A 78 -141.56 -17.85 -81.16
C ALA A 78 -140.83 -16.50 -81.32
N GLU A 79 -141.55 -15.42 -81.69
CA GLU A 79 -140.95 -14.07 -81.83
C GLU A 79 -140.72 -13.35 -80.49
N MET A 80 -141.47 -13.69 -79.42
CA MET A 80 -141.20 -13.18 -78.06
C MET A 80 -139.91 -13.74 -77.43
N MET A 81 -139.24 -14.71 -78.06
CA MET A 81 -138.05 -15.36 -77.51
C MET A 81 -136.71 -14.73 -77.92
N VAL A 82 -136.67 -13.69 -78.76
CA VAL A 82 -135.40 -13.24 -79.39
C VAL A 82 -135.16 -11.72 -79.43
N ALA A 83 -135.60 -10.92 -78.44
CA ALA A 83 -135.10 -9.53 -78.33
C ALA A 83 -135.02 -9.00 -76.87
N GLU A 84 -133.89 -9.32 -76.22
CA GLU A 84 -133.07 -8.55 -75.23
C GLU A 84 -133.79 -7.68 -74.15
N ILE A 85 -133.53 -7.77 -72.83
CA ILE A 85 -132.25 -7.56 -72.09
C ILE A 85 -132.33 -8.16 -70.66
N GLY A 86 -131.29 -8.92 -70.25
CA GLY A 86 -130.56 -8.74 -68.96
C GLY A 86 -130.91 -9.58 -67.71
N VAL A 87 -130.28 -10.75 -67.54
CA VAL A 87 -129.22 -11.05 -66.52
C VAL A 87 -128.82 -12.53 -66.69
N ALA A 88 -127.53 -12.72 -66.95
CA ALA A 88 -126.88 -13.97 -67.34
C ALA A 88 -126.56 -14.88 -66.15
N ILE A 89 -126.77 -16.17 -66.37
CA ILE A 89 -126.29 -17.28 -65.55
C ILE A 89 -124.80 -17.47 -65.87
N ILE A 90 -123.91 -17.46 -64.86
CA ILE A 90 -122.47 -17.74 -65.04
C ILE A 90 -122.31 -19.18 -65.53
N ASP A 91 -121.58 -19.37 -66.63
CA ASP A 91 -121.28 -20.72 -67.16
C ASP A 91 -119.95 -21.28 -66.63
N PHE A 92 -119.72 -22.58 -66.83
CA PHE A 92 -118.52 -23.28 -66.37
C PHE A 92 -117.23 -22.81 -67.07
N SER A 93 -117.33 -22.19 -68.25
CA SER A 93 -116.19 -21.64 -68.97
C SER A 93 -115.68 -20.38 -68.29
N GLN A 94 -116.58 -19.50 -67.86
CA GLN A 94 -116.23 -18.29 -67.11
C GLN A 94 -115.56 -18.61 -65.77
N ILE A 95 -115.97 -19.69 -65.08
CA ILE A 95 -115.30 -20.18 -63.86
C ILE A 95 -113.88 -20.68 -64.15
N LYS A 96 -113.66 -21.33 -65.30
CA LYS A 96 -112.34 -21.84 -65.69
C LYS A 96 -111.35 -20.70 -65.99
N ASP A 97 -111.81 -19.66 -66.68
CA ASP A 97 -110.99 -18.49 -67.01
C ASP A 97 -110.64 -17.70 -65.74
N LEU A 98 -111.61 -17.51 -64.82
CA LEU A 98 -111.36 -16.92 -63.50
C LEU A 98 -110.32 -17.71 -62.69
N ASN A 99 -110.33 -19.05 -62.74
CA ASN A 99 -109.31 -19.88 -62.07
C ASN A 99 -107.93 -19.77 -62.72
N ALA A 100 -107.87 -19.62 -64.05
CA ALA A 100 -106.61 -19.40 -64.76
C ALA A 100 -106.01 -18.03 -64.41
N GLU A 101 -106.85 -16.99 -64.31
CA GLU A 101 -106.44 -15.65 -63.90
C GLU A 101 -105.98 -15.62 -62.43
N LEU A 102 -106.69 -16.33 -61.53
CA LEU A 102 -106.28 -16.51 -60.13
C LEU A 102 -104.92 -17.23 -60.00
N ALA A 103 -104.66 -18.26 -60.82
CA ALA A 103 -103.37 -18.96 -60.83
C ALA A 103 -102.21 -18.06 -61.30
N ASN A 104 -102.46 -17.16 -62.25
CA ASN A 104 -101.48 -16.19 -62.71
C ASN A 104 -101.19 -15.13 -61.64
N ILE A 105 -102.21 -14.66 -60.90
CA ILE A 105 -102.05 -13.73 -59.77
C ILE A 105 -101.17 -14.37 -58.67
N VAL A 106 -101.44 -15.63 -58.31
CA VAL A 106 -100.64 -16.34 -57.28
C VAL A 106 -99.18 -16.52 -57.72
N ARG A 107 -98.91 -16.78 -59.00
CA ARG A 107 -97.53 -16.82 -59.51
C ARG A 107 -96.84 -15.46 -59.47
N ALA A 108 -97.56 -14.39 -59.85
CA ALA A 108 -97.02 -13.04 -59.85
C ALA A 108 -96.69 -12.54 -58.43
N GLU A 109 -97.48 -12.92 -57.41
CA GLU A 109 -97.17 -12.61 -56.00
C GLU A 109 -95.91 -13.32 -55.49
N ILE A 110 -95.60 -14.53 -55.98
CA ILE A 110 -94.40 -15.29 -55.57
C ILE A 110 -93.14 -14.76 -56.26
N ASP A 111 -93.22 -14.32 -57.51
CA ASP A 111 -92.06 -13.80 -58.26
C ASP A 111 -91.63 -12.38 -57.83
N THR A 112 -92.51 -11.62 -57.18
CA THR A 112 -92.23 -10.23 -56.74
C THR A 112 -92.00 -10.07 -55.23
N ALA A 113 -92.24 -11.12 -54.44
CA ALA A 113 -91.98 -11.11 -53.00
C ALA A 113 -90.56 -11.57 -52.66
N GLU A 114 -89.89 -10.84 -51.77
CA GLU A 114 -88.64 -11.25 -51.16
C GLU A 114 -88.86 -12.57 -50.38
N ILE A 115 -88.28 -13.67 -50.84
CA ILE A 115 -88.34 -14.97 -50.14
C ILE A 115 -87.45 -14.90 -48.90
N ASN A 116 -88.00 -14.43 -47.79
CA ASN A 116 -87.34 -14.39 -46.49
C ASN A 116 -87.44 -15.74 -45.74
N GLY A 117 -86.75 -15.86 -44.61
CA GLY A 117 -86.76 -17.08 -43.79
C GLY A 117 -88.13 -17.50 -43.24
N ALA A 118 -89.15 -16.63 -43.25
CA ALA A 118 -90.51 -17.01 -42.88
C ALA A 118 -91.25 -17.74 -44.02
N HIS A 119 -90.88 -17.49 -45.28
CA HIS A 119 -91.39 -18.19 -46.46
C HIS A 119 -90.79 -19.60 -46.63
N ILE A 120 -89.68 -19.89 -45.93
CA ILE A 120 -88.98 -21.17 -45.98
C ILE A 120 -89.01 -21.82 -44.60
N LYS A 121 -89.79 -22.89 -44.40
CA LYS A 121 -89.72 -23.68 -43.16
C LYS A 121 -88.30 -24.24 -42.98
N ASN A 122 -87.74 -24.19 -41.76
CA ASN A 122 -86.35 -24.59 -41.45
C ASN A 122 -85.95 -26.02 -41.91
N ALA A 123 -86.90 -26.94 -42.08
CA ALA A 123 -86.65 -28.30 -42.57
C ALA A 123 -86.90 -28.49 -44.08
N SER A 124 -87.38 -27.45 -44.78
CA SER A 124 -87.70 -27.52 -46.20
C SER A 124 -86.44 -27.64 -47.04
N ILE A 125 -85.31 -27.04 -46.61
CA ILE A 125 -84.02 -27.12 -47.30
C ILE A 125 -83.17 -28.19 -46.63
N ASP A 126 -83.28 -29.42 -47.13
CA ASP A 126 -82.41 -30.54 -46.75
C ASP A 126 -81.16 -30.59 -47.65
N SER A 127 -80.22 -31.47 -47.32
CA SER A 127 -79.01 -31.66 -48.12
C SER A 127 -79.28 -32.13 -49.56
N ALA A 128 -80.46 -32.68 -49.87
CA ALA A 128 -80.81 -33.09 -51.23
C ALA A 128 -81.22 -31.89 -52.11
N LYS A 129 -81.73 -30.82 -51.51
CA LYS A 129 -82.07 -29.56 -52.19
C LYS A 129 -80.91 -28.57 -52.30
N ILE A 130 -79.80 -28.85 -51.61
CA ILE A 130 -78.54 -28.10 -51.74
C ILE A 130 -77.61 -28.91 -52.66
N ALA A 131 -77.31 -28.38 -53.84
CA ALA A 131 -76.38 -29.06 -54.75
C ALA A 131 -74.96 -29.13 -54.14
N LEU A 132 -74.24 -30.20 -54.43
CA LEU A 132 -72.88 -30.38 -53.94
C LEU A 132 -71.98 -29.20 -54.36
N GLY A 133 -71.36 -28.53 -53.39
CA GLY A 133 -70.50 -27.37 -53.63
C GLY A 133 -71.24 -26.04 -53.91
N SER A 134 -72.58 -26.01 -53.86
CA SER A 134 -73.33 -24.77 -54.09
C SER A 134 -73.13 -23.73 -52.98
N ILE A 135 -72.78 -24.17 -51.76
CA ILE A 135 -72.38 -23.29 -50.66
C ILE A 135 -70.90 -22.96 -50.83
N THR A 136 -70.63 -21.85 -51.51
CA THR A 136 -69.28 -21.30 -51.67
C THR A 136 -68.92 -20.38 -50.50
N THR A 137 -67.65 -19.99 -50.39
CA THR A 137 -67.18 -19.04 -49.37
C THR A 137 -67.90 -17.68 -49.45
N ALA A 138 -68.44 -17.29 -50.61
CA ALA A 138 -69.21 -16.05 -50.77
C ALA A 138 -70.58 -16.10 -50.05
N LEU A 139 -71.14 -17.31 -49.87
CA LEU A 139 -72.42 -17.54 -49.18
C LEU A 139 -72.24 -17.74 -47.66
N ILE A 140 -71.01 -17.86 -47.18
CA ILE A 140 -70.66 -18.04 -45.78
C ILE A 140 -70.06 -16.72 -45.26
N LYS A 141 -70.73 -16.05 -44.31
CA LYS A 141 -70.17 -14.85 -43.68
C LYS A 141 -68.88 -15.20 -42.92
N ASN A 142 -67.95 -14.24 -42.84
CA ASN A 142 -66.73 -14.41 -42.06
C ASN A 142 -67.06 -14.78 -40.60
N GLY A 143 -66.46 -15.85 -40.09
CA GLY A 143 -66.74 -16.39 -38.75
C GLY A 143 -68.04 -17.20 -38.60
N ALA A 144 -68.81 -17.45 -39.66
CA ALA A 144 -70.07 -18.21 -39.58
C ALA A 144 -69.87 -19.71 -39.26
N ILE A 145 -68.67 -20.25 -39.48
CA ILE A 145 -68.32 -21.63 -39.13
C ILE A 145 -67.65 -21.61 -37.75
N GLY A 146 -68.43 -21.88 -36.70
CA GLY A 146 -67.97 -22.06 -35.33
C GLY A 146 -67.80 -23.52 -34.95
N THR A 147 -67.55 -23.79 -33.67
CA THR A 147 -67.34 -25.14 -33.14
C THR A 147 -68.54 -26.06 -33.37
N ALA A 148 -69.77 -25.53 -33.32
CA ALA A 148 -70.98 -26.32 -33.59
C ALA A 148 -71.06 -26.85 -35.03
N GLN A 149 -70.44 -26.16 -36.00
CA GLN A 149 -70.39 -26.58 -37.40
C GLN A 149 -69.16 -27.46 -37.72
N ILE A 150 -68.18 -27.54 -36.81
CA ILE A 150 -66.96 -28.35 -36.96
C ILE A 150 -66.99 -29.46 -35.92
N ALA A 151 -67.36 -30.67 -36.33
CA ALA A 151 -67.32 -31.82 -35.42
C ALA A 151 -65.88 -32.14 -34.96
N ASP A 152 -65.73 -32.67 -33.74
CA ASP A 152 -64.43 -33.08 -33.19
C ASP A 152 -63.72 -34.06 -34.14
N GLY A 153 -62.44 -33.78 -34.43
CA GLY A 153 -61.63 -34.58 -35.35
C GLY A 153 -62.01 -34.47 -36.83
N SER A 154 -63.00 -33.64 -37.21
CA SER A 154 -63.43 -33.51 -38.61
C SER A 154 -62.39 -32.81 -39.49
N ILE A 155 -61.47 -32.05 -38.91
CA ILE A 155 -60.31 -31.47 -39.61
C ILE A 155 -59.16 -32.49 -39.58
N THR A 156 -59.03 -33.25 -40.66
CA THR A 156 -57.96 -34.24 -40.85
C THR A 156 -56.75 -33.61 -41.55
N GLU A 157 -55.62 -34.31 -41.55
CA GLU A 157 -54.39 -33.86 -42.23
C GLU A 157 -54.63 -33.44 -43.69
N GLY A 158 -55.46 -34.18 -44.43
CA GLY A 158 -55.80 -33.84 -45.82
C GLY A 158 -56.66 -32.58 -46.00
N LYS A 159 -57.30 -32.08 -44.94
CA LYS A 159 -58.04 -30.81 -44.94
C LYS A 159 -57.17 -29.62 -44.56
N ILE A 160 -55.94 -29.86 -44.10
CA ILE A 160 -54.97 -28.85 -43.70
C ILE A 160 -53.86 -28.81 -44.76
N VAL A 161 -53.96 -27.90 -45.72
CA VAL A 161 -52.96 -27.75 -46.78
C VAL A 161 -51.62 -27.25 -46.22
N SER A 162 -51.65 -26.33 -45.26
CA SER A 162 -50.51 -25.90 -44.48
C SER A 162 -50.96 -25.17 -43.21
N LEU A 163 -50.16 -25.27 -42.15
CA LEU A 163 -50.21 -24.38 -40.98
C LEU A 163 -48.88 -23.63 -40.97
N ASN A 164 -48.81 -22.49 -41.66
CA ASN A 164 -47.67 -21.60 -41.47
C ASN A 164 -47.84 -20.87 -40.12
N ALA A 165 -46.74 -20.45 -39.50
CA ALA A 165 -46.81 -19.75 -38.21
C ALA A 165 -47.63 -18.45 -38.30
N ASP A 166 -47.68 -17.82 -39.48
CA ASP A 166 -48.38 -16.56 -39.72
C ASP A 166 -49.92 -16.66 -39.69
N VAL A 167 -50.49 -17.87 -39.87
CA VAL A 167 -51.95 -18.08 -39.76
C VAL A 167 -52.43 -18.27 -38.32
N ILE A 168 -51.54 -18.49 -37.35
CA ILE A 168 -51.90 -18.62 -35.93
C ILE A 168 -51.78 -17.25 -35.26
N LYS A 169 -52.75 -16.37 -35.54
CA LYS A 169 -52.74 -14.99 -35.03
C LYS A 169 -53.14 -14.88 -33.54
N THR A 170 -53.79 -15.91 -32.99
CA THR A 170 -54.20 -16.00 -31.58
C THR A 170 -54.25 -17.46 -31.12
N GLY A 171 -53.91 -17.74 -29.85
CA GLY A 171 -53.91 -19.08 -29.23
C GLY A 171 -52.52 -19.62 -28.89
N THR A 172 -52.47 -20.79 -28.25
CA THR A 172 -51.23 -21.52 -27.92
C THR A 172 -51.19 -22.86 -28.64
N LEU A 173 -50.01 -23.27 -29.13
CA LEU A 173 -49.76 -24.66 -29.52
C LEU A 173 -49.16 -25.38 -28.31
N SER A 174 -49.75 -26.49 -27.89
CA SER A 174 -49.10 -27.37 -26.91
C SER A 174 -47.89 -28.04 -27.56
N VAL A 175 -46.74 -27.90 -26.92
CA VAL A 175 -45.47 -28.50 -27.37
C VAL A 175 -45.38 -29.99 -27.09
N GLU A 176 -46.31 -30.57 -26.31
CA GLU A 176 -46.30 -31.99 -25.92
C GLU A 176 -46.33 -32.95 -27.12
N ARG A 177 -46.91 -32.53 -28.24
CA ARG A 177 -47.02 -33.33 -29.48
C ARG A 177 -46.28 -32.72 -30.67
N LEU A 178 -45.54 -31.62 -30.46
CA LEU A 178 -44.84 -30.92 -31.52
C LEU A 178 -43.44 -31.50 -31.72
N LEU A 179 -43.23 -32.24 -32.80
CA LEU A 179 -41.94 -32.83 -33.14
C LEU A 179 -41.13 -31.87 -34.03
N LEU A 180 -40.29 -31.01 -33.43
CA LEU A 180 -39.41 -30.11 -34.18
C LEU A 180 -38.10 -30.82 -34.55
N LYS A 181 -37.97 -31.27 -35.80
CA LYS A 181 -36.70 -31.82 -36.32
C LYS A 181 -35.95 -30.74 -37.11
N GLY A 182 -34.79 -30.32 -36.63
CA GLY A 182 -33.83 -29.56 -37.43
C GLY A 182 -33.17 -30.45 -38.50
N ALA A 183 -32.69 -29.86 -39.59
CA ALA A 183 -32.08 -30.57 -40.73
C ALA A 183 -30.80 -31.38 -40.37
N ASN A 184 -30.25 -31.15 -39.18
CA ASN A 184 -29.01 -31.72 -38.64
C ASN A 184 -29.21 -32.50 -37.33
N GLY A 185 -30.46 -32.81 -36.94
CA GLY A 185 -30.74 -33.55 -35.70
C GLY A 185 -30.59 -32.74 -34.41
N LEU A 186 -30.23 -31.45 -34.48
CA LEU A 186 -30.36 -30.52 -33.35
C LEU A 186 -31.82 -30.10 -33.19
N PHE A 187 -32.29 -30.05 -31.94
CA PHE A 187 -33.48 -29.27 -31.59
C PHE A 187 -33.11 -27.79 -31.67
N HIS A 188 -33.83 -26.98 -32.45
CA HIS A 188 -33.84 -25.54 -32.18
C HIS A 188 -34.35 -25.36 -30.76
N ALA A 189 -33.64 -24.63 -29.92
CA ALA A 189 -34.02 -24.44 -28.52
C ALA A 189 -35.50 -24.04 -28.43
N ILE A 190 -36.34 -24.94 -27.89
CA ILE A 190 -37.70 -24.59 -27.51
C ILE A 190 -37.55 -23.83 -26.20
N ASN A 191 -37.69 -22.51 -26.26
CA ASN A 191 -37.85 -21.56 -25.16
C ASN A 191 -38.01 -22.23 -23.78
N ALA A 192 -36.90 -22.47 -23.08
CA ALA A 192 -36.89 -23.11 -21.76
C ALA A 192 -36.83 -22.06 -20.63
N THR A 193 -37.59 -20.97 -20.75
CA THR A 193 -37.82 -20.04 -19.64
C THR A 193 -39.30 -19.74 -19.51
N ASP A 194 -39.78 -19.58 -18.27
CA ASP A 194 -41.20 -19.30 -17.94
C ASP A 194 -41.75 -17.99 -18.55
N SER A 195 -40.89 -17.20 -19.20
CA SER A 195 -41.25 -15.90 -19.82
C SER A 195 -40.97 -15.83 -21.33
N GLY A 196 -40.39 -16.87 -21.93
CA GLY A 196 -39.96 -16.86 -23.33
C GLY A 196 -38.85 -15.85 -23.64
N LEU A 197 -38.14 -16.06 -24.76
CA LEU A 197 -37.20 -15.09 -25.33
C LEU A 197 -37.92 -14.13 -26.29
N THR A 198 -37.52 -12.86 -26.31
CA THR A 198 -38.00 -11.86 -27.28
C THR A 198 -37.37 -12.10 -28.67
N ILE A 199 -38.00 -11.56 -29.72
CA ILE A 199 -37.47 -11.61 -31.11
C ILE A 199 -36.06 -11.02 -31.19
N GLU A 200 -35.77 -10.01 -30.36
CA GLU A 200 -34.49 -9.32 -30.29
C GLU A 200 -33.40 -10.24 -29.68
N GLN A 201 -33.73 -10.98 -28.62
CA GLN A 201 -32.83 -12.00 -28.04
C GLN A 201 -32.54 -13.14 -29.03
N LEU A 202 -33.52 -13.54 -29.84
CA LEU A 202 -33.33 -14.56 -30.88
C LEU A 202 -32.42 -14.08 -32.03
N SER A 203 -32.21 -12.78 -32.19
CA SER A 203 -31.33 -12.24 -33.24
C SER A 203 -29.86 -12.16 -32.84
N GLU A 204 -29.54 -12.35 -31.56
CA GLU A 204 -28.19 -12.30 -31.04
C GLU A 204 -27.49 -13.66 -31.19
N GLU A 205 -26.27 -13.65 -31.75
CA GLU A 205 -25.48 -14.85 -32.07
C GLU A 205 -25.29 -15.80 -30.87
N GLN A 206 -25.22 -15.23 -29.65
CA GLN A 206 -25.07 -15.98 -28.42
C GLN A 206 -26.23 -16.95 -28.12
N TYR A 207 -27.45 -16.68 -28.61
CA TYR A 207 -28.61 -17.54 -28.37
C TYR A 207 -28.87 -18.54 -29.51
N GLN A 208 -28.28 -18.30 -30.70
CA GLN A 208 -28.41 -19.20 -31.86
C GLN A 208 -27.45 -20.39 -31.78
N ASN A 209 -26.29 -20.22 -31.15
CA ASN A 209 -25.22 -21.22 -31.11
C ASN A 209 -24.95 -21.81 -29.71
N ALA A 210 -25.69 -21.39 -28.68
CA ALA A 210 -25.50 -21.89 -27.32
C ALA A 210 -26.33 -23.16 -27.04
N ILE A 211 -25.65 -24.19 -26.54
CA ILE A 211 -26.29 -25.28 -25.81
C ILE A 211 -26.36 -24.86 -24.34
N SER A 212 -27.54 -24.83 -23.75
CA SER A 212 -27.68 -24.53 -22.31
C SER A 212 -26.93 -25.57 -21.47
N GLY A 213 -26.22 -25.14 -20.42
CA GLY A 213 -25.52 -26.04 -19.52
C GLY A 213 -26.46 -27.04 -18.81
N THR A 214 -27.74 -26.71 -18.66
CA THR A 214 -28.76 -27.60 -18.07
C THR A 214 -29.09 -28.81 -18.94
N VAL A 215 -28.78 -28.76 -20.24
CA VAL A 215 -28.97 -29.88 -21.18
C VAL A 215 -27.73 -30.77 -21.27
N ILE A 216 -26.59 -30.34 -20.70
CA ILE A 216 -25.35 -31.10 -20.66
C ILE A 216 -25.29 -31.91 -19.36
N VAL A 217 -25.55 -33.21 -19.44
CA VAL A 217 -25.45 -34.12 -18.30
C VAL A 217 -23.98 -34.32 -17.91
N ALA A 218 -23.69 -34.50 -16.62
CA ALA A 218 -22.33 -34.76 -16.13
C ALA A 218 -21.66 -35.91 -16.91
N ARG A 219 -20.40 -35.69 -17.34
CA ARG A 219 -19.59 -36.64 -18.12
C ARG A 219 -20.14 -37.00 -19.51
N SER A 220 -21.16 -36.29 -20.01
CA SER A 220 -21.73 -36.58 -21.34
C SER A 220 -20.84 -36.13 -22.50
N ILE A 221 -19.97 -35.15 -22.29
CA ILE A 221 -18.95 -34.73 -23.27
C ILE A 221 -17.65 -35.46 -22.94
N THR A 222 -17.37 -36.52 -23.69
CA THR A 222 -16.15 -37.32 -23.62
C THR A 222 -15.12 -36.81 -24.62
N ALA A 223 -13.84 -37.19 -24.46
CA ALA A 223 -12.76 -36.67 -25.30
C ALA A 223 -12.94 -36.93 -26.81
N ASP A 224 -13.58 -38.04 -27.18
CA ASP A 224 -13.92 -38.39 -28.58
C ASP A 224 -15.04 -37.54 -29.18
N LYS A 225 -15.83 -36.84 -28.35
CA LYS A 225 -16.86 -35.88 -28.78
C LYS A 225 -16.29 -34.48 -29.00
N LEU A 226 -15.03 -34.25 -28.65
CA LEU A 226 -14.32 -33.00 -28.88
C LEU A 226 -13.39 -33.17 -30.08
N ALA A 227 -13.55 -32.33 -31.09
CA ALA A 227 -12.58 -32.31 -32.18
C ALA A 227 -11.21 -31.88 -31.66
N ALA A 228 -10.14 -32.49 -32.19
CA ALA A 228 -8.79 -32.21 -31.71
C ALA A 228 -8.45 -30.71 -31.88
N LYS A 229 -7.81 -30.11 -30.85
CA LYS A 229 -7.37 -28.70 -30.82
C LYS A 229 -8.48 -27.64 -30.79
N THR A 230 -9.75 -28.00 -30.57
CA THR A 230 -10.82 -27.00 -30.43
C THR A 230 -10.83 -26.28 -29.09
N ILE A 231 -10.27 -26.89 -28.04
CA ILE A 231 -10.05 -26.23 -26.75
C ILE A 231 -8.66 -25.62 -26.78
N THR A 232 -8.57 -24.29 -26.86
CA THR A 232 -7.33 -23.53 -26.80
C THR A 232 -7.12 -22.97 -25.39
N ALA A 233 -6.01 -22.26 -25.18
CA ALA A 233 -5.71 -21.65 -23.88
C ALA A 233 -6.79 -20.61 -23.45
N ASN A 234 -7.50 -19.99 -24.40
CA ASN A 234 -8.52 -18.98 -24.09
C ASN A 234 -9.81 -19.60 -23.54
N GLU A 235 -10.11 -20.86 -23.89
CA GLU A 235 -11.30 -21.57 -23.40
C GLU A 235 -11.07 -22.24 -22.04
N ILE A 236 -9.85 -22.17 -21.49
CA ILE A 236 -9.48 -22.75 -20.19
C ILE A 236 -9.29 -21.61 -19.18
N HIS A 237 -10.16 -21.53 -18.17
CA HIS A 237 -10.00 -20.56 -17.09
C HIS A 237 -8.72 -20.82 -16.28
N ALA A 238 -8.10 -19.76 -15.78
CA ALA A 238 -6.95 -19.87 -14.89
C ALA A 238 -7.29 -20.73 -13.65
N GLY A 239 -6.47 -21.74 -13.37
CA GLY A 239 -6.68 -22.69 -12.28
C GLY A 239 -7.63 -23.87 -12.60
N ALA A 240 -8.21 -23.94 -13.81
CA ALA A 240 -9.10 -25.05 -14.18
C ALA A 240 -8.37 -26.41 -14.33
N ILE A 241 -7.05 -26.40 -14.55
CA ILE A 241 -6.21 -27.60 -14.59
C ILE A 241 -5.33 -27.57 -13.34
N THR A 242 -5.62 -28.42 -12.36
CA THR A 242 -4.78 -28.63 -11.17
C THR A 242 -3.85 -29.83 -11.38
N THR A 243 -3.06 -30.18 -10.37
CA THR A 243 -2.16 -31.33 -10.44
C THR A 243 -2.90 -32.66 -10.60
N ASP A 244 -4.12 -32.77 -10.10
CA ASP A 244 -4.91 -34.00 -10.17
C ASP A 244 -5.46 -34.28 -11.59
N GLU A 245 -5.67 -33.22 -12.39
CA GLU A 245 -6.07 -33.32 -13.80
C GLU A 245 -4.89 -33.63 -14.74
N LEU A 246 -3.65 -33.52 -14.27
CA LEU A 246 -2.45 -33.83 -15.04
C LEU A 246 -1.97 -35.26 -14.77
N ALA A 247 -1.97 -36.10 -15.82
CA ALA A 247 -1.36 -37.42 -15.71
C ALA A 247 0.15 -37.30 -15.39
N ALA A 248 0.68 -38.25 -14.62
CA ALA A 248 2.11 -38.31 -14.31
C ALA A 248 2.96 -38.27 -15.58
N ASN A 249 4.02 -37.45 -15.59
CA ASN A 249 4.92 -37.23 -16.73
C ASN A 249 4.24 -36.65 -18.00
N SER A 250 2.99 -36.17 -17.92
CA SER A 250 2.30 -35.59 -19.08
C SER A 250 2.93 -34.27 -19.54
N VAL A 251 3.57 -33.51 -18.65
CA VAL A 251 4.34 -32.29 -18.97
C VAL A 251 5.82 -32.65 -19.03
N THR A 252 6.29 -32.98 -20.24
CA THR A 252 7.70 -33.30 -20.51
C THR A 252 8.52 -32.03 -20.78
N ALA A 253 9.84 -32.10 -20.66
CA ALA A 253 10.73 -30.97 -20.95
C ALA A 253 10.49 -30.35 -22.35
N SER A 254 10.17 -31.17 -23.36
CA SER A 254 9.83 -30.72 -24.72
C SER A 254 8.53 -29.91 -24.82
N LYS A 255 7.62 -30.03 -23.84
CA LYS A 255 6.36 -29.27 -23.76
C LYS A 255 6.54 -27.95 -23.00
N ILE A 256 7.67 -27.75 -22.33
CA ILE A 256 8.01 -26.53 -21.59
C ILE A 256 8.89 -25.68 -22.50
N LYS A 257 8.44 -24.46 -22.81
CA LYS A 257 9.26 -23.50 -23.57
C LYS A 257 10.53 -23.17 -22.78
N ALA A 258 11.69 -23.21 -23.45
CA ALA A 258 12.95 -22.81 -22.83
C ALA A 258 12.84 -21.40 -22.20
N GLY A 259 13.26 -21.28 -20.94
CA GLY A 259 13.19 -20.02 -20.17
C GLY A 259 11.80 -19.62 -19.65
N SER A 260 10.75 -20.44 -19.86
CA SER A 260 9.41 -20.12 -19.32
C SER A 260 9.28 -20.32 -17.81
N ILE A 261 10.06 -21.24 -17.23
CA ILE A 261 10.17 -21.42 -15.79
C ILE A 261 11.31 -20.53 -15.29
N THR A 262 10.94 -19.48 -14.56
CA THR A 262 11.87 -18.56 -13.87
C THR A 262 11.92 -18.88 -12.38
N THR A 263 12.85 -18.25 -11.64
CA THR A 263 13.00 -18.45 -10.18
C THR A 263 11.74 -18.16 -9.37
N ASN A 264 10.84 -17.30 -9.87
CA ASN A 264 9.57 -17.00 -9.19
C ASN A 264 8.50 -18.09 -9.40
N HIS A 265 8.70 -18.99 -10.37
CA HIS A 265 7.78 -20.10 -10.68
C HIS A 265 8.12 -21.37 -9.89
N ILE A 266 9.16 -21.35 -9.07
CA ILE A 266 9.63 -22.49 -8.31
C ILE A 266 9.56 -22.12 -6.82
N GLU A 267 8.96 -22.98 -6.00
CA GLU A 267 8.93 -22.77 -4.54
C GLU A 267 10.34 -22.70 -3.94
N ALA A 268 10.46 -22.10 -2.75
CA ALA A 268 11.71 -21.75 -2.07
C ALA A 268 12.70 -22.92 -1.82
N ASN A 269 12.30 -24.17 -2.09
CA ASN A 269 13.09 -25.39 -1.86
C ASN A 269 13.71 -25.99 -3.13
N PHE A 270 13.88 -25.20 -4.21
CA PHE A 270 14.49 -25.64 -5.48
C PHE A 270 15.80 -26.43 -5.34
N GLY A 271 16.54 -26.29 -4.24
CA GLY A 271 17.82 -26.98 -4.02
C GLY A 271 17.77 -28.43 -3.51
N ASN A 272 16.71 -28.88 -2.82
CA ASN A 272 16.71 -30.22 -2.18
C ASN A 272 16.43 -31.37 -3.16
N THR A 273 15.81 -31.08 -4.30
CA THR A 273 15.43 -32.05 -5.33
C THR A 273 16.14 -31.83 -6.66
N LEU A 274 17.03 -30.83 -6.75
CA LEU A 274 17.79 -30.55 -7.97
C LEU A 274 19.02 -31.47 -8.05
N ASP A 275 18.90 -32.55 -8.80
CA ASP A 275 20.04 -33.41 -9.13
C ASP A 275 20.95 -32.74 -10.16
N LEU A 276 22.05 -32.15 -9.68
CA LEU A 276 23.09 -31.54 -10.50
C LEU A 276 24.18 -32.54 -10.93
N SER A 277 24.12 -33.79 -10.47
CA SER A 277 25.18 -34.79 -10.71
C SER A 277 25.36 -35.12 -12.19
N SER A 278 24.30 -34.95 -12.99
CA SER A 278 24.27 -35.22 -14.43
C SER A 278 24.60 -33.99 -15.29
N ASN A 279 24.75 -32.79 -14.70
CA ASN A 279 25.03 -31.57 -15.45
C ASN A 279 26.53 -31.24 -15.45
N ASN A 280 27.22 -31.73 -16.48
CA ASN A 280 28.67 -31.54 -16.65
C ASN A 280 29.11 -30.06 -16.71
N SER A 281 28.23 -29.13 -17.09
CA SER A 281 28.55 -27.70 -17.18
C SER A 281 28.59 -27.00 -15.82
N ILE A 282 27.84 -27.50 -14.83
CA ILE A 282 27.81 -26.93 -13.46
C ILE A 282 28.95 -27.51 -12.59
N LYS A 283 29.39 -28.73 -12.91
CA LYS A 283 30.55 -29.39 -12.30
C LYS A 283 31.86 -28.59 -12.44
N LEU A 284 31.91 -27.66 -13.39
CA LEU A 284 33.09 -26.88 -13.78
C LEU A 284 33.41 -25.67 -12.86
N ILE A 285 32.45 -25.15 -12.06
CA ILE A 285 32.73 -24.00 -11.18
C ILE A 285 33.35 -24.44 -9.84
N VAL A 286 33.08 -25.68 -9.41
CA VAL A 286 33.61 -26.23 -8.16
C VAL A 286 34.83 -27.13 -8.43
N GLY A 287 34.94 -27.76 -9.60
CA GLY A 287 36.09 -28.60 -9.95
C GLY A 287 37.37 -27.82 -10.15
N ASP A 288 37.36 -26.85 -11.07
CA ASP A 288 38.58 -26.14 -11.52
C ASP A 288 39.20 -25.29 -10.39
N GLU A 289 38.37 -24.62 -9.57
CA GLU A 289 38.88 -23.81 -8.45
C GLU A 289 39.40 -24.69 -7.29
N VAL A 290 38.81 -25.87 -7.07
CA VAL A 290 39.30 -26.83 -6.06
C VAL A 290 40.61 -27.49 -6.52
N GLU A 291 40.75 -27.80 -7.81
CA GLU A 291 41.99 -28.34 -8.38
C GLU A 291 43.13 -27.33 -8.24
N LYS A 292 42.86 -26.05 -8.55
CA LYS A 292 43.83 -24.96 -8.38
C LYS A 292 44.23 -24.75 -6.91
N VAL A 293 43.26 -24.77 -5.99
CA VAL A 293 43.55 -24.68 -4.54
C VAL A 293 44.37 -25.90 -4.08
N THR A 294 44.11 -27.08 -4.65
CA THR A 294 44.87 -28.31 -4.33
C THR A 294 46.32 -28.19 -4.80
N ASP A 295 46.55 -27.69 -6.01
CA ASP A 295 47.90 -27.44 -6.54
C ASP A 295 48.64 -26.36 -5.74
N ASP A 296 47.96 -25.27 -5.38
CA ASP A 296 48.53 -24.21 -4.54
C ASP A 296 48.93 -24.74 -3.16
N PHE A 297 48.08 -25.57 -2.54
CA PHE A 297 48.42 -26.24 -1.28
C PHE A 297 49.62 -27.18 -1.43
N ALA A 298 49.68 -27.99 -2.49
CA ALA A 298 50.80 -28.90 -2.74
C ALA A 298 52.13 -28.15 -2.93
N ASN A 299 52.09 -27.01 -3.64
CA ASN A 299 53.25 -26.14 -3.83
C ASN A 299 53.71 -25.50 -2.51
N ILE A 300 52.77 -25.06 -1.65
CA ILE A 300 53.09 -24.52 -0.32
C ILE A 300 53.76 -25.58 0.55
N VAL A 301 53.21 -26.80 0.58
CA VAL A 301 53.80 -27.92 1.35
C VAL A 301 55.22 -28.21 0.89
N THR A 302 55.43 -28.33 -0.42
CA THR A 302 56.77 -28.59 -1.00
C THR A 302 57.79 -27.51 -0.61
N ARG A 303 57.37 -26.24 -0.57
CA ARG A 303 58.24 -25.13 -0.14
C ARG A 303 58.55 -25.21 1.35
N ILE A 304 57.56 -25.49 2.19
CA ILE A 304 57.76 -25.64 3.64
C ILE A 304 58.73 -26.77 3.94
N ASP A 305 58.62 -27.91 3.25
CA ASP A 305 59.55 -29.03 3.42
C ASP A 305 60.98 -28.64 3.04
N GLY A 306 61.17 -27.93 1.91
CA GLY A 306 62.49 -27.43 1.51
C GLY A 306 63.07 -26.38 2.47
N ASP A 307 62.24 -25.47 2.98
CA ASP A 307 62.65 -24.51 4.00
C ASP A 307 63.04 -25.21 5.31
N LEU A 308 62.31 -26.27 5.71
CA LEU A 308 62.60 -27.07 6.89
C LEU A 308 63.92 -27.83 6.75
N GLU A 309 64.18 -28.46 5.60
CA GLU A 309 65.47 -29.11 5.31
C GLU A 309 66.63 -28.10 5.34
N SER A 310 66.43 -26.91 4.79
CA SER A 310 67.43 -25.83 4.82
C SER A 310 67.72 -25.35 6.24
N LEU A 311 66.68 -25.18 7.07
CA LEU A 311 66.84 -24.80 8.47
C LEU A 311 67.53 -25.91 9.28
N GLN A 312 67.18 -27.17 9.04
CA GLN A 312 67.86 -28.32 9.65
C GLN A 312 69.34 -28.35 9.30
N GLY A 313 69.69 -28.16 8.02
CA GLY A 313 71.10 -28.09 7.60
C GLY A 313 71.88 -26.92 8.20
N GLN A 314 71.22 -25.78 8.45
CA GLN A 314 71.85 -24.65 9.16
C GLN A 314 72.06 -24.94 10.65
N ILE A 315 71.11 -25.63 11.30
CA ILE A 315 71.18 -26.00 12.72
C ILE A 315 72.26 -27.08 12.94
N ASP A 316 72.28 -28.12 12.10
CA ASP A 316 73.25 -29.22 12.16
C ASP A 316 74.69 -28.77 11.82
N GLY A 317 74.87 -27.57 11.22
CA GLY A 317 76.17 -26.96 10.95
C GLY A 317 76.71 -26.07 12.10
N SER A 318 75.94 -25.88 13.18
CA SER A 318 76.35 -25.05 14.31
C SER A 318 77.40 -25.75 15.18
N ILE A 319 78.61 -25.20 15.25
CA ILE A 319 79.73 -25.78 16.02
C ILE A 319 79.70 -25.23 17.44
N THR A 320 79.41 -26.09 18.42
CA THR A 320 79.54 -25.78 19.85
C THR A 320 80.97 -26.03 20.32
N THR A 321 81.52 -25.12 21.12
CA THR A 321 82.84 -25.28 21.72
C THR A 321 82.73 -25.53 23.21
N TRP A 322 83.34 -26.62 23.68
CA TRP A 322 83.32 -27.08 25.06
C TRP A 322 84.67 -26.85 25.73
N PHE A 323 84.70 -26.40 26.98
CA PHE A 323 85.92 -26.13 27.74
C PHE A 323 85.96 -26.98 29.01
N TYR A 324 86.95 -27.87 29.14
CA TYR A 324 87.06 -28.80 30.26
C TYR A 324 88.52 -29.05 30.64
N GLU A 325 88.78 -29.39 31.90
CA GLU A 325 90.14 -29.59 32.46
C GLU A 325 90.75 -30.97 32.19
N VAL A 326 90.21 -31.72 31.22
CA VAL A 326 90.58 -33.11 30.94
C VAL A 326 90.51 -33.35 29.45
N ALA A 327 91.28 -34.29 28.90
CA ALA A 327 91.16 -34.67 27.50
C ALA A 327 89.79 -35.33 27.20
N PRO A 328 89.19 -35.06 26.03
CA PRO A 328 87.88 -35.60 25.70
C PRO A 328 87.94 -37.10 25.38
N THR A 329 86.90 -37.81 25.78
CA THR A 329 86.64 -39.23 25.49
C THR A 329 85.16 -39.41 25.15
N ASN A 330 84.75 -40.60 24.72
CA ASN A 330 83.33 -40.89 24.52
C ASN A 330 82.56 -41.12 25.83
N ASN A 331 83.26 -41.17 26.98
CA ASN A 331 82.69 -41.54 28.28
C ASN A 331 82.64 -40.37 29.28
N ASN A 332 83.21 -39.21 28.93
CA ASN A 332 83.11 -37.98 29.71
C ASN A 332 82.25 -36.93 28.98
N PRO A 333 81.73 -35.93 29.71
CA PRO A 333 81.00 -34.84 29.09
C PRO A 333 81.85 -34.08 28.06
N PRO A 334 81.25 -33.61 26.95
CA PRO A 334 79.82 -33.69 26.64
C PRO A 334 79.41 -35.00 25.94
N ALA A 335 80.36 -35.76 25.38
CA ALA A 335 80.06 -36.87 24.47
C ALA A 335 79.35 -38.07 25.11
N ASN A 336 79.48 -38.24 26.43
CA ASN A 336 78.75 -39.28 27.15
C ASN A 336 77.23 -39.05 27.21
N GLN A 337 76.75 -37.86 26.85
CA GLN A 337 75.32 -37.54 26.76
C GLN A 337 74.74 -37.81 25.36
N TRP A 338 75.59 -38.01 24.35
CA TRP A 338 75.16 -38.27 22.97
C TRP A 338 74.94 -39.76 22.77
N THR A 339 73.73 -40.22 23.09
CA THR A 339 73.44 -41.66 23.18
C THR A 339 73.00 -42.28 21.86
N THR A 340 72.32 -41.50 21.00
CA THR A 340 71.86 -41.95 19.67
C THR A 340 72.81 -41.51 18.55
N ALA A 341 72.65 -42.08 17.36
CA ALA A 341 73.39 -41.63 16.18
C ALA A 341 73.00 -40.21 15.77
N ASP A 342 71.71 -39.87 15.91
CA ASP A 342 71.19 -38.54 15.62
C ASP A 342 71.76 -37.51 16.59
N ASP A 343 71.81 -37.82 17.90
CA ASP A 343 72.48 -36.95 18.89
C ASP A 343 73.94 -36.71 18.49
N LYS A 344 74.68 -37.76 18.11
CA LYS A 344 76.09 -37.62 17.73
C LYS A 344 76.28 -36.88 16.41
N ASN A 345 75.29 -36.91 15.51
CA ASN A 345 75.30 -36.20 14.24
C ASN A 345 75.06 -34.71 14.43
N ILE A 346 74.17 -34.31 15.35
CA ILE A 346 73.94 -32.90 15.72
C ILE A 346 75.23 -32.22 16.17
N HIS A 347 76.11 -32.97 16.84
CA HIS A 347 77.38 -32.45 17.36
C HIS A 347 78.56 -32.63 16.39
N LEU A 348 78.35 -33.09 15.15
CA LEU A 348 79.44 -33.24 14.20
C LEU A 348 80.11 -31.89 13.92
N GLY A 349 81.41 -31.85 14.17
CA GLY A 349 82.20 -30.64 14.01
C GLY A 349 82.35 -29.80 15.28
N ASP A 350 81.62 -30.11 16.36
CA ASP A 350 81.82 -29.50 17.69
C ASP A 350 83.28 -29.53 18.10
N LEU A 351 83.70 -28.52 18.86
CA LEU A 351 85.05 -28.34 19.35
C LEU A 351 85.12 -28.63 20.84
N TYR A 352 86.24 -29.18 21.29
CA TYR A 352 86.54 -29.41 22.68
C TYR A 352 87.93 -28.88 22.97
N TYR A 353 88.07 -28.00 23.94
CA TYR A 353 89.32 -27.44 24.39
C TYR A 353 89.65 -27.99 25.78
N ASP A 354 90.75 -28.75 25.85
CA ASP A 354 91.34 -29.18 27.11
C ASP A 354 92.13 -28.01 27.70
N THR A 355 91.61 -27.42 28.78
CA THR A 355 92.19 -26.22 29.41
C THR A 355 93.52 -26.49 30.11
N VAL A 356 93.84 -27.76 30.41
CA VAL A 356 95.09 -28.15 31.07
C VAL A 356 96.20 -28.35 30.05
N THR A 357 95.94 -29.14 28.99
CA THR A 357 96.95 -29.42 27.97
C THR A 357 97.03 -28.35 26.88
N GLY A 358 95.98 -27.53 26.76
CA GLY A 358 95.82 -26.52 25.73
C GLY A 358 95.55 -27.12 24.35
N TYR A 359 95.10 -28.37 24.27
CA TYR A 359 94.79 -29.02 23.00
C TYR A 359 93.32 -28.90 22.63
N CYS A 360 93.08 -28.63 21.36
CA CYS A 360 91.75 -28.65 20.77
C CYS A 360 91.49 -30.00 20.09
N TYR A 361 90.24 -30.45 20.18
CA TYR A 361 89.72 -31.61 19.52
C TYR A 361 88.43 -31.24 18.77
N ARG A 362 88.16 -31.95 17.67
CA ARG A 362 86.93 -31.85 16.90
C ARG A 362 86.16 -33.15 16.97
N TRP A 363 84.87 -33.10 17.23
CA TRP A 363 84.00 -34.25 17.13
C TRP A 363 83.78 -34.60 15.67
N GLN A 364 84.07 -35.84 15.29
CA GLN A 364 83.89 -36.29 13.91
C GLN A 364 83.73 -37.80 13.84
N VAL A 365 83.22 -38.27 12.70
CA VAL A 365 83.21 -39.69 12.35
C VAL A 365 84.47 -40.00 11.53
N VAL A 366 85.27 -40.95 12.00
CA VAL A 366 86.43 -41.46 11.26
C VAL A 366 86.29 -42.97 11.17
N ASN A 367 86.38 -43.53 9.96
CA ASN A 367 86.19 -44.95 9.72
C ASN A 367 84.89 -45.51 10.33
N ASN A 368 83.79 -44.76 10.23
CA ASN A 368 82.48 -45.10 10.77
C ASN A 368 82.40 -45.17 12.32
N VAL A 369 83.35 -44.56 13.02
CA VAL A 369 83.38 -44.45 14.49
C VAL A 369 83.42 -42.98 14.90
N TYR A 370 82.46 -42.58 15.73
CA TYR A 370 82.42 -41.24 16.31
C TYR A 370 83.50 -41.09 17.39
N SER A 371 84.34 -40.07 17.25
CA SER A 371 85.42 -39.80 18.19
C SER A 371 85.87 -38.36 18.14
N TRP A 372 86.46 -37.92 19.24
CA TRP A 372 87.21 -36.68 19.30
C TRP A 372 88.57 -36.84 18.63
N GLN A 373 88.87 -35.98 17.66
CA GLN A 373 90.14 -35.98 16.95
C GLN A 373 90.88 -34.68 17.23
N ARG A 374 92.15 -34.78 17.59
CA ARG A 374 92.96 -33.61 17.91
C ARG A 374 93.18 -32.73 16.68
N ILE A 375 92.95 -31.43 16.83
CA ILE A 375 93.30 -30.43 15.82
C ILE A 375 94.78 -30.06 16.02
N THR A 376 95.57 -30.16 14.96
CA THR A 376 97.01 -29.82 14.98
C THR A 376 97.29 -28.38 14.55
N ASP A 377 96.29 -27.67 14.03
CA ASP A 377 96.38 -26.27 13.67
C ASP A 377 96.57 -25.40 14.92
N THR A 378 97.71 -24.72 14.98
CA THR A 378 98.10 -23.90 16.13
C THR A 378 97.29 -22.62 16.26
N ASP A 379 96.74 -22.09 15.17
CA ASP A 379 95.95 -20.85 15.20
C ASP A 379 94.56 -21.11 15.77
N VAL A 380 93.93 -22.24 15.41
CA VAL A 380 92.67 -22.70 16.03
C VAL A 380 92.88 -22.97 17.52
N THR A 381 94.00 -23.60 17.86
CA THR A 381 94.36 -23.88 19.25
C THR A 381 94.56 -22.60 20.06
N LYS A 382 95.22 -21.59 19.47
CA LYS A 382 95.44 -20.29 20.10
C LYS A 382 94.15 -19.47 20.25
N ALA A 383 93.30 -19.46 19.22
CA ALA A 383 92.01 -18.78 19.27
C ALA A 383 91.11 -19.36 20.38
N LEU A 384 91.15 -20.67 20.58
CA LEU A 384 90.42 -21.34 21.67
C LEU A 384 91.07 -21.12 23.04
N ALA A 385 92.40 -21.04 23.12
CA ALA A 385 93.08 -20.64 24.35
C ALA A 385 92.73 -19.21 24.79
N ASP A 386 92.66 -18.28 23.83
CA ASP A 386 92.25 -16.90 24.07
C ASP A 386 90.75 -16.82 24.46
N ALA A 387 89.89 -17.65 23.84
CA ALA A 387 88.48 -17.77 24.21
C ALA A 387 88.29 -18.38 25.62
N ALA A 388 89.07 -19.40 25.99
CA ALA A 388 89.06 -19.98 27.34
C ALA A 388 89.46 -18.96 28.41
N LYS A 389 90.50 -18.14 28.13
CA LYS A 389 90.88 -17.03 29.02
C LYS A 389 89.82 -15.93 29.10
N ALA A 390 89.15 -15.64 27.98
CA ALA A 390 88.05 -14.68 27.97
C ALA A 390 86.84 -15.18 28.76
N GLN A 391 86.55 -16.49 28.71
CA GLN A 391 85.54 -17.14 29.55
C GLN A 391 85.93 -17.10 31.03
N ASP A 392 87.16 -17.46 31.38
CA ASP A 392 87.67 -17.36 32.75
C ASP A 392 87.57 -15.92 33.28
N THR A 393 87.89 -14.91 32.46
CA THR A 393 87.71 -13.48 32.78
C THR A 393 86.22 -13.08 32.92
N ALA A 394 85.31 -13.74 32.19
CA ALA A 394 83.88 -13.48 32.25
C ALA A 394 83.20 -14.18 33.44
N ASP A 395 83.65 -15.39 33.79
CA ASP A 395 83.19 -16.15 34.95
C ASP A 395 83.73 -15.55 36.26
N THR A 396 84.95 -14.97 36.22
CA THR A 396 85.53 -14.18 37.31
C THR A 396 85.07 -12.71 37.34
N LYS A 397 83.95 -12.36 36.69
CA LYS A 397 83.34 -11.04 36.89
C LYS A 397 83.07 -10.86 38.39
N ARG A 398 83.79 -9.91 38.99
CA ARG A 398 83.72 -9.57 40.42
C ARG A 398 82.27 -9.47 40.87
N ARG A 399 81.91 -10.36 41.80
CA ARG A 399 80.55 -10.50 42.32
C ARG A 399 80.26 -9.38 43.30
N VAL A 400 78.99 -8.99 43.37
CA VAL A 400 78.50 -8.04 44.37
C VAL A 400 77.56 -8.76 45.33
N PHE A 401 78.00 -8.98 46.56
CA PHE A 401 77.21 -9.56 47.63
C PHE A 401 76.35 -8.49 48.29
N LEU A 402 75.08 -8.79 48.54
CA LEU A 402 74.15 -7.92 49.29
C LEU A 402 73.90 -8.42 50.73
N LEU A 403 74.26 -9.69 51.00
CA LEU A 403 74.19 -10.35 52.30
C LEU A 403 75.57 -10.93 52.63
N GLN A 404 75.79 -11.43 53.85
CA GLN A 404 77.07 -12.01 54.25
C GLN A 404 77.57 -13.04 53.20
N PRO A 405 78.73 -12.80 52.56
CA PRO A 405 79.25 -13.66 51.50
C PRO A 405 79.38 -15.10 51.96
N GLN A 406 78.85 -16.03 51.17
CA GLN A 406 79.06 -17.46 51.35
C GLN A 406 80.04 -17.94 50.29
N PRO A 407 81.08 -18.73 50.65
CA PRO A 407 81.97 -19.30 49.66
C PRO A 407 81.19 -20.10 48.58
N PRO A 408 81.57 -19.97 47.30
CA PRO A 408 82.81 -19.36 46.83
C PRO A 408 82.73 -17.83 46.74
N TYR A 409 83.84 -17.15 47.02
CA TYR A 409 84.07 -15.74 46.72
C TYR A 409 85.53 -15.55 46.31
N ASP A 410 85.81 -14.63 45.39
CA ASP A 410 87.16 -14.44 44.83
C ASP A 410 87.79 -13.13 45.29
N GLU A 411 89.12 -13.03 45.18
CA GLU A 411 89.81 -11.76 45.44
C GLU A 411 89.29 -10.67 44.50
N GLY A 412 88.91 -9.54 45.08
CA GLY A 412 88.31 -8.42 44.36
C GLY A 412 86.78 -8.43 44.29
N ASP A 413 86.10 -9.48 44.79
CA ASP A 413 84.64 -9.44 44.98
C ASP A 413 84.23 -8.30 45.92
N ILE A 414 83.03 -7.75 45.73
CA ILE A 414 82.52 -6.60 46.49
C ILE A 414 81.38 -7.07 47.38
N TRP A 415 81.37 -6.65 48.65
CA TRP A 415 80.25 -6.86 49.56
C TRP A 415 79.68 -5.51 50.00
N MET A 416 78.45 -5.26 49.58
CA MET A 416 77.70 -4.02 49.81
C MET A 416 76.87 -4.12 51.09
N GLN A 417 77.47 -4.57 52.19
CA GLN A 417 76.86 -4.55 53.52
C GLN A 417 77.84 -5.07 54.59
N GLY A 418 79.04 -4.47 54.72
CA GLY A 418 79.78 -4.65 55.98
C GLY A 418 78.88 -4.30 57.18
N ALA A 419 79.18 -4.79 58.39
CA ALA A 419 78.27 -4.73 59.56
C ALA A 419 77.57 -3.36 59.84
N ASN A 420 78.11 -2.26 59.31
CA ASN A 420 77.59 -0.89 59.42
C ASN A 420 77.24 -0.20 58.08
N GLY A 421 77.04 -0.95 56.99
CA GLY A 421 76.78 -0.41 55.64
C GLY A 421 78.05 -0.06 54.84
N ASP A 422 79.21 -0.58 55.26
CA ASP A 422 80.48 -0.38 54.56
C ASP A 422 80.50 -1.12 53.20
N ILE A 423 81.23 -0.57 52.24
CA ILE A 423 81.63 -1.27 51.01
C ILE A 423 82.93 -2.01 51.30
N LEU A 424 82.87 -3.34 51.35
CA LEU A 424 84.03 -4.19 51.56
C LEU A 424 84.46 -4.83 50.24
N THR A 425 85.76 -5.03 50.07
CA THR A 425 86.35 -5.78 48.96
C THR A 425 87.05 -7.01 49.53
N CYS A 426 86.81 -8.15 48.89
CA CYS A 426 87.46 -9.40 49.23
C CYS A 426 88.96 -9.31 48.89
N GLN A 427 89.83 -9.67 49.82
CA GLN A 427 91.28 -9.72 49.66
C GLN A 427 91.84 -11.15 49.69
N ALA A 428 91.01 -12.15 49.96
CA ALA A 428 91.43 -13.56 49.97
C ALA A 428 90.28 -14.46 49.48
N ALA A 429 90.52 -15.22 48.41
CA ALA A 429 89.50 -16.08 47.81
C ALA A 429 89.17 -17.31 48.67
N LYS A 430 87.94 -17.81 48.52
CA LYS A 430 87.47 -19.11 49.04
C LYS A 430 86.65 -19.86 48.02
N ILE A 431 86.74 -21.18 48.06
CA ILE A 431 85.98 -22.12 47.23
C ILE A 431 84.72 -22.63 47.93
N THR A 432 83.77 -23.19 47.16
CA THR A 432 82.52 -23.78 47.66
C THR A 432 82.77 -24.80 48.77
N GLY A 433 82.05 -24.68 49.89
CA GLY A 433 82.14 -25.60 51.03
C GLY A 433 83.13 -25.19 52.13
N GLN A 434 83.94 -24.14 51.92
CA GLN A 434 84.68 -23.49 53.00
C GLN A 434 83.77 -22.54 53.81
N ASN A 435 84.18 -22.18 55.03
CA ASN A 435 83.44 -21.23 55.87
C ASN A 435 83.85 -19.79 55.57
N TYR A 436 82.90 -18.86 55.64
CA TYR A 436 83.16 -17.41 55.60
C TYR A 436 84.20 -17.00 56.66
N ALA A 437 85.11 -16.09 56.32
CA ALA A 437 85.94 -15.38 57.29
C ALA A 437 85.89 -13.87 57.04
N SER A 438 85.60 -13.08 58.09
CA SER A 438 85.50 -11.63 57.98
C SER A 438 86.84 -10.95 57.69
N SER A 439 87.97 -11.59 58.05
CA SER A 439 89.32 -11.14 57.70
C SER A 439 89.61 -11.11 56.20
N ASP A 440 88.81 -11.84 55.41
CA ASP A 440 88.94 -11.88 53.96
C ASP A 440 88.36 -10.61 53.33
N TRP A 441 87.68 -9.75 54.10
CA TRP A 441 86.95 -8.58 53.62
C TRP A 441 87.49 -7.31 54.27
N VAL A 442 88.04 -6.42 53.45
CA VAL A 442 88.61 -5.13 53.89
C VAL A 442 87.84 -3.97 53.29
N LYS A 443 87.89 -2.78 53.92
CA LYS A 443 87.18 -1.59 53.41
C LYS A 443 87.71 -1.22 52.02
N GLY A 444 86.84 -1.33 51.01
CA GLY A 444 87.16 -1.10 49.60
C GLY A 444 87.27 0.37 49.22
N SER A 445 86.80 1.29 50.08
CA SER A 445 86.92 2.73 49.87
C SER A 445 87.32 3.46 51.16
N LYS A 446 88.09 4.54 51.01
CA LYS A 446 88.42 5.48 52.10
C LYS A 446 87.26 6.42 52.48
N TYR A 447 86.12 6.36 51.78
CA TYR A 447 84.98 7.26 52.04
C TYR A 447 84.25 6.98 53.36
N THR A 448 84.51 5.84 54.00
CA THR A 448 83.98 5.46 55.32
C THR A 448 84.96 5.78 56.47
N ASP A 449 85.95 6.64 56.22
CA ASP A 449 86.91 7.11 57.23
C ASP A 449 86.46 8.50 57.72
N ASP A 450 86.02 8.57 58.97
CA ASP A 450 85.60 9.82 59.64
C ASP A 450 86.81 10.55 60.29
N THR A 451 88.04 10.19 59.94
CA THR A 451 89.27 10.71 60.58
C THR A 451 89.39 12.21 60.36
N LEU A 452 89.13 12.68 59.13
CA LEU A 452 89.16 14.10 58.80
C LEU A 452 88.02 14.86 59.48
N ALA A 453 86.80 14.31 59.47
CA ALA A 453 85.63 14.92 60.11
C ALA A 453 85.84 15.07 61.63
N SER A 454 86.39 14.04 62.27
CA SER A 454 86.72 14.04 63.71
C SER A 454 87.81 15.06 64.04
N SER A 455 88.87 15.15 63.21
CA SER A 455 89.92 16.16 63.35
C SER A 455 89.39 17.59 63.21
N VAL A 456 88.48 17.82 62.25
CA VAL A 456 87.82 19.12 62.07
C VAL A 456 86.94 19.46 63.27
N LEU A 457 86.17 18.50 63.80
CA LEU A 457 85.33 18.70 64.99
C LEU A 457 86.16 19.10 66.21
N THR A 458 87.29 18.41 66.46
CA THR A 458 88.19 18.76 67.58
C THR A 458 88.74 20.19 67.44
N LYS A 459 89.17 20.59 66.24
CA LYS A 459 89.67 21.95 65.98
C LYS A 459 88.57 23.00 66.12
N ALA A 460 87.36 22.71 65.66
CA ALA A 460 86.22 23.61 65.79
C ALA A 460 85.84 23.85 67.27
N ASN A 461 85.85 22.79 68.09
CA ASN A 461 85.59 22.91 69.53
C ASN A 461 86.67 23.74 70.23
N ALA A 462 87.95 23.49 69.94
CA ALA A 462 89.05 24.29 70.49
C ALA A 462 88.96 25.77 70.10
N ASN A 463 88.57 26.06 68.85
CA ASN A 463 88.34 27.43 68.39
C ASN A 463 87.15 28.08 69.10
N ALA A 464 86.06 27.35 69.34
CA ALA A 464 84.91 27.86 70.07
C ALA A 464 85.29 28.25 71.51
N GLU A 465 86.07 27.43 72.20
CA GLU A 465 86.61 27.73 73.54
C GLU A 465 87.50 28.98 73.53
N ALA A 466 88.40 29.10 72.53
CA ALA A 466 89.25 30.28 72.38
C ALA A 466 88.44 31.57 72.13
N ILE A 467 87.39 31.50 71.30
CA ILE A 467 86.48 32.63 71.04
C ILE A 467 85.77 33.07 72.32
N VAL A 468 85.31 32.12 73.14
CA VAL A 468 84.69 32.44 74.44
C VAL A 468 85.67 33.18 75.34
N ALA A 469 86.91 32.73 75.45
CA ALA A 469 87.95 33.40 76.24
C ALA A 469 88.23 34.82 75.76
N VAL A 470 88.34 35.03 74.44
CA VAL A 470 88.51 36.37 73.83
C VAL A 470 87.30 37.27 74.11
N ASN A 471 86.08 36.76 74.02
CA ASN A 471 84.86 37.53 74.32
C ASN A 471 84.81 37.97 75.79
N THR A 472 85.31 37.15 76.72
CA THR A 472 85.46 37.54 78.13
C THR A 472 86.45 38.71 78.27
N GLN A 473 87.60 38.65 77.59
CA GLN A 473 88.58 39.73 77.60
C GLN A 473 88.03 41.03 76.99
N ILE A 474 87.36 40.95 75.83
CA ILE A 474 86.72 42.11 75.19
C ILE A 474 85.70 42.76 76.14
N THR A 475 84.91 41.95 76.85
CA THR A 475 83.94 42.44 77.83
C THR A 475 84.62 43.19 78.96
N GLN A 476 85.73 42.67 79.47
CA GLN A 476 86.52 43.35 80.49
C GLN A 476 87.10 44.67 79.97
N THR A 477 87.72 44.67 78.79
CA THR A 477 88.26 45.88 78.16
C THR A 477 87.16 46.92 77.91
N LYS A 478 85.95 46.50 77.53
CA LYS A 478 84.80 47.40 77.38
C LYS A 478 84.43 48.08 78.70
N ASN A 479 84.45 47.35 79.81
CA ASN A 479 84.20 47.92 81.14
C ASN A 479 85.31 48.91 81.55
N ASP A 480 86.57 48.56 81.25
CA ASP A 480 87.72 49.44 81.52
C ASP A 480 87.65 50.74 80.69
N ILE A 481 87.31 50.64 79.40
CA ILE A 481 87.08 51.80 78.52
C ILE A 481 85.92 52.64 79.06
N THR A 482 84.82 52.03 79.47
CA THR A 482 83.66 52.75 80.04
C THR A 482 84.09 53.56 81.27
N THR A 483 84.91 52.96 82.15
CA THR A 483 85.47 53.63 83.32
C THR A 483 86.40 54.78 82.95
N LEU A 484 87.23 54.60 81.91
CA LEU A 484 88.10 55.66 81.39
C LEU A 484 87.30 56.82 80.80
N VAL A 485 86.24 56.55 80.03
CA VAL A 485 85.37 57.58 79.47
C VAL A 485 84.74 58.42 80.59
N GLN A 486 84.21 57.77 81.64
CA GLN A 486 83.67 58.49 82.80
C GLN A 486 84.71 59.40 83.47
N ARG A 487 85.96 58.91 83.60
CA ARG A 487 87.08 59.72 84.12
C ARG A 487 87.41 60.90 83.20
N THR A 488 87.42 60.70 81.89
CA THR A 488 87.65 61.77 80.91
C THR A 488 86.56 62.83 80.98
N THR A 489 85.27 62.45 81.03
CA THR A 489 84.16 63.40 81.18
C THR A 489 84.28 64.20 82.49
N SER A 490 84.71 63.57 83.59
CA SER A 490 84.98 64.28 84.84
C SER A 490 86.13 65.28 84.70
N VAL A 491 87.18 64.94 83.95
CA VAL A 491 88.28 65.87 83.65
C VAL A 491 87.82 67.02 82.75
N GLU A 492 87.04 66.75 81.71
CA GLU A 492 86.45 67.78 80.83
C GLU A 492 85.62 68.78 81.63
N GLN A 493 84.73 68.31 82.51
CA GLN A 493 83.95 69.19 83.40
C GLN A 493 84.86 70.08 84.28
N ARG A 494 85.96 69.51 84.80
CA ARG A 494 86.94 70.27 85.58
C ARG A 494 87.68 71.31 84.72
N VAL A 495 87.99 71.00 83.46
CA VAL A 495 88.61 71.94 82.52
C VAL A 495 87.65 73.07 82.19
N THR A 496 86.40 72.79 81.81
CA THR A 496 85.38 73.81 81.52
C THR A 496 85.13 74.71 82.74
N THR A 497 85.11 74.13 83.95
CA THR A 497 85.00 74.91 85.19
C THR A 497 86.20 75.84 85.37
N SER A 498 87.41 75.36 85.06
CA SER A 498 88.63 76.18 85.11
C SER A 498 88.64 77.28 84.03
N GLU A 499 88.20 76.98 82.80
CA GLU A 499 88.07 77.95 81.70
C GLU A 499 87.11 79.09 82.08
N SER A 500 85.92 78.77 82.59
CA SER A 500 84.96 79.79 83.05
C SER A 500 85.53 80.67 84.17
N LYS A 501 86.31 80.09 85.10
CA LYS A 501 87.02 80.87 86.14
C LYS A 501 88.08 81.79 85.54
N ILE A 502 88.78 81.36 84.49
CA ILE A 502 89.78 82.18 83.78
C ILE A 502 89.10 83.32 83.02
N GLU A 503 88.00 83.05 82.30
CA GLU A 503 87.21 84.07 81.60
C GLU A 503 86.67 85.13 82.57
N GLN A 504 86.02 84.71 83.66
CA GLN A 504 85.55 85.63 84.71
C GLN A 504 86.68 86.51 85.25
N LYS A 505 87.88 85.93 85.41
CA LYS A 505 89.05 86.69 85.86
C LYS A 505 89.56 87.66 84.80
N ALA A 506 89.56 87.27 83.53
CA ALA A 506 89.95 88.11 82.40
C ALA A 506 88.99 89.28 82.18
N ASP A 507 87.69 89.04 82.29
CA ASP A 507 86.65 90.08 82.23
C ASP A 507 86.80 91.07 83.39
N SER A 508 87.01 90.57 84.62
CA SER A 508 87.29 91.40 85.78
C SER A 508 88.51 92.29 85.59
N ILE A 509 89.58 91.79 84.97
CA ILE A 509 90.78 92.58 84.65
C ILE A 509 90.47 93.62 83.57
N THR A 510 89.74 93.24 82.52
CA THR A 510 89.39 94.13 81.40
C THR A 510 88.53 95.29 81.88
N LEU A 511 87.51 95.00 82.69
CA LEU A 511 86.65 96.01 83.29
C LEU A 511 87.46 96.97 84.15
N SER A 512 88.34 96.46 85.02
CA SER A 512 89.19 97.32 85.87
C SER A 512 90.09 98.25 85.03
N VAL A 513 90.59 97.79 83.89
CA VAL A 513 91.42 98.61 82.97
C VAL A 513 90.57 99.64 82.23
N VAL A 514 89.35 99.28 81.81
CA VAL A 514 88.41 100.21 81.15
C VAL A 514 87.95 101.28 82.12
N GLU A 515 87.57 100.92 83.35
CA GLU A 515 87.22 101.86 84.42
C GLU A 515 88.36 102.85 84.66
N GLN A 516 89.60 102.34 84.82
CA GLN A 516 90.78 103.20 84.99
C GLN A 516 90.98 104.18 83.82
N LYS A 517 90.72 103.74 82.58
CA LYS A 517 90.79 104.61 81.38
C LYS A 517 89.61 105.59 81.29
N ALA A 518 88.41 105.17 81.63
CA ALA A 518 87.19 105.98 81.61
C ALA A 518 87.27 107.10 82.65
N ASP A 519 87.73 106.79 83.87
CA ASP A 519 87.97 107.77 84.92
C ASP A 519 89.01 108.81 84.47
N SER A 520 90.08 108.36 83.79
CA SER A 520 91.09 109.25 83.22
C SER A 520 90.52 110.16 82.12
N ALA A 521 89.59 109.68 81.30
CA ALA A 521 88.98 110.44 80.21
C ALA A 521 87.86 111.40 80.67
N MET A 522 87.02 110.96 81.61
CA MET A 522 85.90 111.76 82.16
C MET A 522 86.43 113.01 82.87
N ASN A 523 87.50 112.84 83.65
CA ASN A 523 88.20 113.96 84.29
C ASN A 523 88.70 115.00 83.28
N ALA A 524 89.04 114.61 82.04
CA ALA A 524 89.42 115.56 80.99
C ALA A 524 88.21 116.28 80.35
N VAL A 525 87.04 115.64 80.27
CA VAL A 525 85.81 116.20 79.66
C VAL A 525 85.10 117.19 80.59
N GLU A 526 84.98 116.87 81.88
CA GLU A 526 84.31 117.75 82.86
C GLU A 526 84.98 119.13 82.89
N SER A 527 86.32 119.16 82.77
CA SER A 527 87.10 120.38 82.65
C SER A 527 86.73 121.25 81.44
N ALA A 528 86.13 120.70 80.37
CA ALA A 528 85.86 121.40 79.11
C ALA A 528 84.42 121.96 78.93
N ARG A 529 83.44 121.60 79.77
CA ARG A 529 82.00 121.93 79.55
C ARG A 529 81.67 123.43 79.60
N ILE A 530 80.66 123.83 78.80
CA ILE A 530 80.07 125.17 78.67
C ILE A 530 78.88 125.29 79.65
N TYR A 531 78.73 126.42 80.36
CA TYR A 531 77.60 126.71 81.25
C TYR A 531 76.33 127.14 80.46
N ASP A 532 75.12 126.86 80.92
CA ASP A 532 73.83 127.29 80.28
C ASP A 532 72.79 127.53 81.40
N SER A 533 72.20 128.73 81.48
CA SER A 533 71.29 129.13 82.58
C SER A 533 70.47 130.38 82.25
N ALA A 534 69.26 130.52 82.83
CA ALA A 534 68.42 131.72 82.73
C ALA A 534 68.83 132.87 83.68
N GLU A 535 69.67 132.60 84.67
CA GLU A 535 70.28 133.65 85.49
C GLU A 535 71.79 133.38 85.59
N PRO A 536 72.63 134.43 85.69
CA PRO A 536 74.07 134.23 85.83
C PRO A 536 74.35 133.33 87.05
N PRO A 537 75.21 132.29 86.92
CA PRO A 537 75.56 131.41 88.03
C PRO A 537 76.00 132.22 89.26
N GLU A 538 75.52 131.81 90.45
CA GLU A 538 75.82 132.48 91.72
C GLU A 538 77.33 132.57 92.00
N GLU A 539 78.09 131.56 91.56
CA GLU A 539 79.54 131.59 91.58
C GLU A 539 80.09 131.86 90.19
N ALA A 540 81.09 132.74 90.12
CA ALA A 540 81.80 133.03 88.90
C ALA A 540 82.63 131.81 88.44
N PRO A 541 82.26 131.08 87.36
CA PRO A 541 83.15 130.08 86.78
C PRO A 541 84.49 130.69 86.32
N GLU A 542 85.48 129.84 86.00
CA GLU A 542 86.77 130.30 85.49
C GLU A 542 86.63 131.24 84.28
N ALA A 543 87.52 132.23 84.20
CA ALA A 543 87.63 133.15 83.07
C ALA A 543 87.84 132.37 81.76
N GLY A 544 86.94 132.53 80.80
CA GLY A 544 87.00 131.91 79.47
C GLY A 544 85.89 130.89 79.19
N LYS A 545 85.19 130.39 80.21
CA LYS A 545 84.05 129.47 80.04
C LYS A 545 82.94 130.15 79.24
N LEU A 546 82.37 129.46 78.25
CA LEU A 546 81.17 129.94 77.56
C LEU A 546 79.95 129.70 78.48
N TRP A 547 78.98 130.62 78.46
CA TRP A 547 77.73 130.55 79.20
C TRP A 547 76.56 130.92 78.28
N LEU A 548 75.55 130.09 78.08
CA LEU A 548 74.32 130.46 77.37
C LEU A 548 73.31 131.11 78.33
N ASP A 549 73.04 132.41 78.19
CA ASP A 549 72.16 133.20 79.06
C ASP A 549 70.71 133.24 78.54
N ARG A 550 69.76 132.74 79.34
CA ARG A 550 68.32 132.67 79.00
C ARG A 550 67.39 133.60 79.78
N GLY A 551 67.86 134.49 80.67
CA GLY A 551 66.99 135.42 81.44
C GLY A 551 66.56 136.63 80.63
N VAL A 552 67.37 136.91 79.62
CA VAL A 552 66.96 137.67 78.46
C VAL A 552 66.25 136.74 77.49
N THR A 553 65.05 137.15 77.07
CA THR A 553 64.47 136.67 75.82
C THR A 553 64.74 137.70 74.73
N PRO A 554 65.33 137.31 73.60
CA PRO A 554 65.83 135.96 73.29
C PRO A 554 67.17 135.62 74.00
N PRO A 555 67.43 134.32 74.31
CA PRO A 555 68.68 133.89 74.95
C PRO A 555 69.95 134.14 74.12
N VAL A 556 71.06 134.50 74.76
CA VAL A 556 72.36 134.81 74.12
C VAL A 556 73.52 134.03 74.72
N MET A 557 74.41 133.55 73.86
CA MET A 557 75.65 132.91 74.30
C MET A 557 76.65 133.98 74.74
N ARG A 558 77.04 133.93 76.01
CA ARG A 558 78.04 134.75 76.68
C ARG A 558 79.34 133.97 76.90
N ARG A 559 80.39 134.68 77.24
CA ARG A 559 81.63 134.11 77.77
C ARG A 559 81.89 134.74 79.12
N TRP A 560 82.12 133.90 80.12
CA TRP A 560 82.52 134.30 81.45
C TRP A 560 83.90 134.95 81.37
N ARG A 561 84.01 136.23 81.69
CA ARG A 561 85.28 136.96 81.53
C ARG A 561 86.23 136.77 82.70
N GLY A 562 85.81 136.05 83.74
CA GLY A 562 86.41 136.21 85.05
C GLY A 562 85.99 137.56 85.64
N ALA A 563 86.06 137.65 86.96
CA ALA A 563 85.76 138.83 87.77
C ALA A 563 86.24 140.14 87.07
N ASP A 564 85.41 141.15 86.82
CA ASP A 564 84.80 142.07 87.82
C ASP A 564 83.54 142.85 87.33
N VAL A 565 82.73 143.36 88.28
CA VAL A 565 82.07 144.71 88.40
C VAL A 565 80.55 144.72 88.80
N PRO A 566 80.17 145.48 89.86
CA PRO A 566 78.80 145.66 90.40
C PRO A 566 78.01 146.82 89.74
N THR A 567 76.76 147.05 90.20
CA THR A 567 75.91 148.30 90.12
C THR A 567 74.63 148.25 89.27
N GLY A 568 73.52 148.78 89.84
CA GLY A 568 72.09 148.64 89.44
C GLY A 568 71.61 149.47 88.21
N ARG A 569 70.31 149.70 87.96
CA ARG A 569 69.07 149.72 88.77
C ARG A 569 67.85 149.59 87.82
N ASP A 570 66.87 148.72 88.10
CA ASP A 570 65.45 148.98 88.47
C ASP A 570 64.73 147.64 88.73
#